data_AF-A0AAU1G036-F1
#
_entry.id   AF-A0AAU1G036-F1
#
_cell.length_a   1.000
_cell.length_b   1.000
_cell.length_c   1.000
_cell.angle_alpha   90.00
_cell.angle_beta   90.00
_cell.angle_gamma   90.00
#
_symmetry.space_group_name_H-M   'P 1'
#
loop_
_entity.id
_entity.type
_entity.pdbx_description
1 polymer ?
#
loop_
_entity_poly.entity_id
_entity_poly.type
_entity_poly.pdbx_seq_one_letter_code
_entity_poly.pdbx_strand_id
1 'polypeptide(L)'
;MGNERRLLALVICLVLGSGLTAAVLGASRAAGPHAGMTTAGPAPSDYVDISEVPRTPGPAAAAGPDASAGSVVVQCGRNEQGHYNEDNLVVSPGLRAGAHHTHAYVGNLSTDAMSTDASLDAAATSCPGGDRSTYYWPVLRRPDRPGTRPHESSASHGNTGEILPEASVRVEFRGSPVSKVVAMPRFLRAITGDAVAYTADSDADVRARWGCSGSPDRPTTRYPRCPAGERVTRTLTFPSCWNGLDTISAGHRSHLRFPSAKGVCPQDTFPVPELRISLAYEVPAGVPVALDSFPEQRHSPKTDHAMFVNAMTDPQMGAVVDCLNSGRTCRM
;
A
#
# COMPACT_ATOMS: atom_id res chain seq x y z
N MET A 1 42.82 29.23 -59.92
CA MET A 1 42.36 28.80 -61.27
C MET A 1 41.06 28.03 -61.08
N GLY A 2 39.98 28.45 -61.75
CA GLY A 2 38.69 27.72 -61.86
C GLY A 2 37.81 27.85 -60.61
N ASN A 3 36.77 28.70 -60.54
CA ASN A 3 35.50 28.63 -61.29
C ASN A 3 34.90 27.22 -61.32
N GLU A 4 33.94 26.94 -60.44
CA GLU A 4 32.61 26.41 -60.80
C GLU A 4 31.72 26.21 -59.57
N ARG A 5 30.40 26.43 -59.77
CA ARG A 5 29.29 26.14 -58.85
C ARG A 5 28.96 27.16 -57.74
N ARG A 6 28.88 28.44 -58.12
CA ARG A 6 27.80 29.34 -57.66
C ARG A 6 26.71 29.32 -58.73
N LEU A 7 25.78 28.37 -58.71
CA LEU A 7 24.57 28.46 -59.55
C LEU A 7 23.50 27.41 -59.17
N LEU A 8 23.02 27.37 -57.92
CA LEU A 8 21.80 26.61 -57.59
C LEU A 8 21.21 27.05 -56.25
N ALA A 9 20.79 28.32 -56.14
CA ALA A 9 20.00 28.76 -54.99
C ALA A 9 19.09 29.98 -55.24
N LEU A 10 19.00 30.52 -56.45
CA LEU A 10 18.36 31.82 -56.68
C LEU A 10 17.73 31.95 -58.07
N VAL A 11 16.68 31.17 -58.35
CA VAL A 11 15.50 31.49 -59.20
C VAL A 11 14.48 30.42 -58.77
N ILE A 12 13.35 30.69 -58.14
CA ILE A 12 12.18 31.38 -58.67
C ILE A 12 11.44 32.00 -57.47
N CYS A 13 11.64 33.30 -57.28
CA CYS A 13 10.62 34.20 -56.76
C CYS A 13 9.81 34.71 -57.94
N LEU A 14 8.55 35.09 -57.65
CA LEU A 14 7.60 35.83 -58.49
C LEU A 14 6.75 35.01 -59.47
N VAL A 15 5.63 34.49 -58.95
CA VAL A 15 4.32 34.63 -59.61
C VAL A 15 3.26 34.93 -58.53
N LEU A 16 2.81 36.20 -58.50
CA LEU A 16 1.45 36.71 -58.27
C LEU A 16 0.72 36.22 -56.98
N GLY A 17 0.39 37.04 -55.98
CA GLY A 17 -0.03 38.44 -56.06
C GLY A 17 -1.52 38.59 -56.39
N SER A 18 -2.41 38.02 -55.58
CA SER A 18 -3.85 38.36 -55.57
C SER A 18 -4.59 37.69 -54.40
N GLY A 19 -5.27 38.49 -53.58
CA GLY A 19 -6.36 38.00 -52.70
C GLY A 19 -6.18 38.22 -51.20
N LEU A 20 -6.18 39.48 -50.76
CA LEU A 20 -6.53 39.83 -49.39
C LEU A 20 -8.05 39.70 -49.19
N THR A 21 -8.45 39.53 -47.93
CA THR A 21 -9.81 39.59 -47.34
C THR A 21 -10.69 38.33 -47.41
N ALA A 22 -10.54 37.46 -46.40
CA ALA A 22 -11.67 36.75 -45.79
C ALA A 22 -11.44 36.63 -44.28
N ALA A 23 -12.44 37.03 -43.51
CA ALA A 23 -12.40 37.26 -42.07
C ALA A 23 -12.07 35.99 -41.27
N VAL A 24 -11.00 36.05 -40.48
CA VAL A 24 -10.82 35.12 -39.35
C VAL A 24 -11.63 35.68 -38.18
N LEU A 25 -12.92 35.36 -38.16
CA LEU A 25 -13.72 35.42 -36.95
C LEU A 25 -13.09 34.45 -35.95
N GLY A 26 -12.57 34.99 -34.85
CA GLY A 26 -12.07 34.23 -33.73
C GLY A 26 -13.17 33.32 -33.19
N ALA A 27 -13.05 32.02 -33.48
CA ALA A 27 -13.63 31.01 -32.61
C ALA A 27 -12.70 30.86 -31.40
N SER A 28 -12.77 31.84 -30.49
CA SER A 28 -12.49 31.56 -29.09
C SER A 28 -13.49 30.47 -28.69
N ARG A 29 -13.09 29.20 -28.78
CA ARG A 29 -13.71 28.17 -27.96
C ARG A 29 -13.39 28.61 -26.54
N ALA A 30 -14.32 29.37 -25.96
CA ALA A 30 -14.45 29.49 -24.54
C ALA A 30 -14.45 28.04 -24.04
N ALA A 31 -13.34 27.65 -23.42
CA ALA A 31 -13.34 26.50 -22.55
C ALA A 31 -14.48 26.77 -21.58
N GLY A 32 -15.60 26.08 -21.78
CA GLY A 32 -16.67 26.08 -20.81
C GLY A 32 -16.06 25.75 -19.45
N PRO A 33 -16.63 26.25 -18.34
CA PRO A 33 -16.17 25.84 -17.03
C PRO A 33 -16.17 24.32 -17.06
N HIS A 34 -15.00 23.70 -16.85
CA HIS A 34 -14.94 22.30 -16.52
C HIS A 34 -15.84 22.16 -15.30
N ALA A 35 -17.07 21.72 -15.53
CA ALA A 35 -17.97 21.26 -14.49
C ALA A 35 -17.11 20.31 -13.68
N GLY A 36 -16.89 20.69 -12.41
CA GLY A 36 -15.98 19.99 -11.52
C GLY A 36 -16.24 18.50 -11.66
N MET A 37 -15.20 17.75 -12.03
CA MET A 37 -15.20 16.32 -11.80
C MET A 37 -15.32 16.22 -10.28
N THR A 38 -16.56 16.08 -9.78
CA THR A 38 -16.81 15.71 -8.40
C THR A 38 -15.96 14.46 -8.20
N THR A 39 -14.93 14.56 -7.36
CA THR A 39 -14.11 13.43 -6.94
C THR A 39 -15.08 12.43 -6.35
N ALA A 40 -15.54 11.49 -7.17
CA ALA A 40 -16.59 10.58 -6.78
C ALA A 40 -15.97 9.71 -5.70
N GLY A 41 -16.47 9.84 -4.47
CA GLY A 41 -16.16 8.90 -3.41
C GLY A 41 -16.50 7.47 -3.85
N PRO A 42 -16.16 6.46 -3.03
CA PRO A 42 -16.41 5.07 -3.36
C PRO A 42 -17.84 4.84 -3.88
N ALA A 43 -17.98 3.99 -4.89
CA ALA A 43 -19.29 3.69 -5.44
C ALA A 43 -20.16 2.96 -4.39
N PRO A 44 -21.49 3.05 -4.45
CA PRO A 44 -22.35 2.24 -3.57
C PRO A 44 -22.06 0.74 -3.67
N SER A 45 -21.62 0.26 -4.84
CA SER A 45 -21.16 -1.11 -5.07
C SER A 45 -19.85 -1.46 -4.39
N ASP A 46 -19.10 -0.49 -3.85
CA ASP A 46 -17.90 -0.76 -3.06
C ASP A 46 -18.21 -1.12 -1.60
N TYR A 47 -19.47 -0.99 -1.16
CA TYR A 47 -19.91 -1.33 0.20
C TYR A 47 -20.73 -2.61 0.24
N VAL A 48 -20.57 -3.42 1.28
CA VAL A 48 -21.33 -4.66 1.49
C VAL A 48 -21.75 -4.77 2.95
N ASP A 49 -22.96 -5.28 3.22
CA ASP A 49 -23.32 -5.65 4.59
C ASP A 49 -22.55 -6.91 4.99
N ILE A 50 -21.91 -6.91 6.16
CA ILE A 50 -21.07 -8.06 6.57
C ILE A 50 -21.88 -9.36 6.68
N SER A 51 -23.18 -9.29 6.95
CA SER A 51 -24.05 -10.46 7.02
C SER A 51 -24.23 -11.16 5.67
N GLU A 52 -24.08 -10.43 4.56
CA GLU A 52 -24.14 -10.93 3.18
C GLU A 52 -22.84 -11.60 2.73
N VAL A 53 -21.71 -11.30 3.38
CA VAL A 53 -20.40 -11.85 3.02
C VAL A 53 -20.31 -13.31 3.51
N PRO A 54 -20.09 -14.31 2.65
CA PRO A 54 -19.99 -15.70 3.08
C PRO A 54 -18.91 -15.92 4.13
N ARG A 55 -19.19 -16.81 5.09
CA ARG A 55 -18.14 -17.29 6.01
C ARG A 55 -17.11 -18.08 5.21
N THR A 56 -15.85 -17.73 5.41
CA THR A 56 -14.73 -18.56 4.95
C THR A 56 -14.35 -19.48 6.11
N PRO A 57 -14.31 -20.81 5.91
CA PRO A 57 -13.79 -21.72 6.92
C PRO A 57 -12.42 -21.27 7.42
N GLY A 58 -12.15 -21.46 8.72
CA GLY A 58 -10.84 -21.19 9.29
C GLY A 58 -9.72 -21.93 8.55
N PRO A 59 -8.43 -21.55 8.74
CA PRO A 59 -7.33 -22.09 7.97
C PRO A 59 -7.37 -23.62 7.90
N ALA A 60 -7.37 -24.15 6.67
CA ALA A 60 -7.62 -25.56 6.38
C ALA A 60 -6.42 -26.48 6.63
N ALA A 61 -5.21 -25.93 6.82
CA ALA A 61 -4.01 -26.72 7.02
C ALA A 61 -3.76 -26.92 8.52
N ALA A 62 -3.96 -28.15 9.01
CA ALA A 62 -3.36 -28.55 10.27
C ALA A 62 -1.84 -28.39 10.15
N ALA A 63 -1.22 -27.80 11.17
CA ALA A 63 0.23 -27.66 11.22
C ALA A 63 0.90 -29.03 11.09
N GLY A 64 1.85 -29.14 10.16
CA GLY A 64 2.67 -30.35 10.03
C GLY A 64 3.60 -30.55 11.24
N PRO A 65 4.19 -31.75 11.39
CA PRO A 65 5.13 -32.02 12.49
C PRO A 65 6.33 -31.05 12.53
N ASP A 66 6.75 -30.54 11.36
CA ASP A 66 7.88 -29.63 11.21
C ASP A 66 7.49 -28.14 11.22
N ALA A 67 6.23 -27.82 11.52
CA ALA A 67 5.72 -26.45 11.47
C ALA A 67 6.44 -25.49 12.42
N SER A 68 6.51 -24.23 12.00
CA SER A 68 6.80 -23.09 12.85
C SER A 68 5.47 -22.52 13.35
N ALA A 69 4.97 -23.04 14.46
CA ALA A 69 3.62 -22.74 14.96
C ALA A 69 3.54 -21.48 15.84
N GLY A 70 4.68 -20.83 16.12
CA GLY A 70 4.73 -19.68 17.01
C GLY A 70 4.22 -18.40 16.37
N SER A 71 4.11 -17.37 17.21
CA SER A 71 3.73 -16.01 16.81
C SER A 71 4.46 -14.96 17.63
N VAL A 72 4.76 -13.82 17.01
CA VAL A 72 5.37 -12.67 17.69
C VAL A 72 4.55 -11.43 17.38
N VAL A 73 4.13 -10.70 18.41
CA VAL A 73 3.53 -9.37 18.24
C VAL A 73 4.58 -8.31 18.53
N VAL A 74 4.80 -7.40 17.59
CA VAL A 74 5.65 -6.22 17.79
C VAL A 74 4.78 -5.06 18.29
N GLN A 75 5.10 -4.52 19.45
CA GLN A 75 4.29 -3.52 20.14
C GLN A 75 4.61 -2.10 19.68
N CYS A 76 4.30 -1.75 18.44
CA CYS A 76 4.60 -0.40 17.92
C CYS A 76 3.56 0.67 18.27
N GLY A 77 2.54 0.32 19.06
CA GLY A 77 1.40 1.19 19.36
C GLY A 77 0.55 1.47 18.12
N ARG A 78 -0.07 2.64 18.09
CA ARG A 78 -0.76 3.20 16.92
C ARG A 78 0.08 4.35 16.37
N ASN A 79 -0.39 5.04 15.32
CA ASN A 79 0.29 6.21 14.78
C ASN A 79 0.14 7.47 15.67
N GLU A 80 0.45 7.35 16.97
CA GLU A 80 0.29 8.41 17.97
C GLU A 80 1.31 9.53 17.79
N GLN A 81 2.42 9.25 17.10
CA GLN A 81 3.43 10.23 16.71
C GLN A 81 3.00 11.08 15.51
N GLY A 82 1.87 10.75 14.86
CA GLY A 82 1.34 11.50 13.73
C GLY A 82 2.24 11.43 12.50
N HIS A 83 2.92 10.30 12.30
CA HIS A 83 3.77 10.11 11.14
C HIS A 83 2.90 9.81 9.92
N TYR A 84 2.70 10.83 9.10
CA TYR A 84 1.99 10.76 7.82
C TYR A 84 2.85 11.42 6.74
N ASN A 85 2.82 10.89 5.52
CA ASN A 85 3.38 11.52 4.33
C ASN A 85 2.78 10.87 3.06
N GLU A 86 3.08 11.43 1.88
CA GLU A 86 2.69 10.85 0.59
C GLU A 86 3.85 10.10 -0.09
N ASP A 87 4.84 9.65 0.67
CA ASP A 87 6.05 9.05 0.13
C ASP A 87 5.92 7.53 0.02
N ASN A 88 6.70 6.93 -0.88
CA ASN A 88 6.79 5.47 -1.00
C ASN A 88 8.25 5.05 -1.22
N LEU A 89 8.97 4.79 -0.13
CA LEU A 89 10.39 4.43 -0.21
C LEU A 89 10.64 3.04 -0.86
N VAL A 90 9.60 2.21 -0.95
CA VAL A 90 9.72 0.86 -1.50
C VAL A 90 9.57 0.88 -3.02
N VAL A 91 8.57 1.61 -3.54
CA VAL A 91 8.25 1.66 -4.98
C VAL A 91 8.90 2.86 -5.68
N SER A 92 9.05 3.99 -4.99
CA SER A 92 9.55 5.24 -5.57
C SER A 92 10.55 5.94 -4.64
N PRO A 93 11.64 5.26 -4.23
CA PRO A 93 12.66 5.88 -3.40
C PRO A 93 13.25 7.14 -4.06
N GLY A 94 13.46 8.18 -3.27
CA GLY A 94 13.95 9.50 -3.70
C GLY A 94 12.87 10.43 -4.28
N LEU A 95 11.65 9.94 -4.52
CA LEU A 95 10.56 10.74 -5.07
C LEU A 95 9.59 11.17 -3.97
N ARG A 96 9.67 12.45 -3.59
CA ARG A 96 8.70 13.07 -2.67
C ARG A 96 7.30 13.04 -3.27
N ALA A 97 6.31 12.75 -2.42
CA ALA A 97 4.92 12.57 -2.79
C ALA A 97 4.68 11.48 -3.86
N GLY A 98 5.63 10.55 -4.03
CA GLY A 98 5.56 9.52 -5.07
C GLY A 98 4.44 8.48 -4.91
N ALA A 99 3.76 8.45 -3.77
CA ALA A 99 2.58 7.60 -3.57
C ALA A 99 1.31 8.20 -4.17
N HIS A 100 1.23 9.53 -4.34
CA HIS A 100 0.00 10.26 -4.72
C HIS A 100 -1.19 10.10 -3.76
N HIS A 101 -0.97 9.51 -2.59
CA HIS A 101 -1.95 9.36 -1.52
C HIS A 101 -1.23 9.30 -0.17
N THR A 102 -1.93 9.54 0.93
CA THR A 102 -1.29 9.60 2.26
C THR A 102 -1.15 8.21 2.87
N HIS A 103 0.02 7.93 3.44
CA HIS A 103 0.28 6.77 4.28
C HIS A 103 0.29 7.14 5.76
N ALA A 104 -0.16 6.20 6.60
CA ALA A 104 0.09 6.19 8.04
C ALA A 104 1.21 5.19 8.36
N TYR A 105 1.98 5.48 9.42
CA TYR A 105 3.17 4.71 9.79
C TYR A 105 3.12 4.28 11.27
N VAL A 106 3.71 3.14 11.57
CA VAL A 106 4.25 2.80 12.89
C VAL A 106 5.66 2.22 12.75
N GLY A 107 6.41 2.21 13.86
CA GLY A 107 7.80 1.79 13.90
C GLY A 107 8.72 2.97 13.59
N ASN A 108 9.46 2.90 12.49
CA ASN A 108 10.43 3.91 12.10
C ASN A 108 9.84 5.34 12.05
N LEU A 109 10.41 6.27 12.82
CA LEU A 109 9.92 7.66 12.92
C LEU A 109 10.55 8.63 11.93
N SER A 110 11.52 8.19 11.12
CA SER A 110 12.17 9.05 10.12
C SER A 110 11.86 8.67 8.68
N THR A 111 11.00 7.67 8.46
CA THR A 111 10.73 7.16 7.12
C THR A 111 10.05 8.19 6.22
N ASP A 112 10.69 8.50 5.11
CA ASP A 112 10.20 9.39 4.06
C ASP A 112 10.77 8.94 2.70
N ALA A 113 10.50 9.72 1.64
CA ALA A 113 11.03 9.44 0.31
C ALA A 113 12.56 9.41 0.25
N MET A 114 13.26 10.13 1.13
CA MET A 114 14.72 10.25 1.12
C MET A 114 15.42 9.21 2.01
N SER A 115 14.65 8.35 2.65
CA SER A 115 15.17 7.35 3.58
C SER A 115 16.09 6.34 2.87
N THR A 116 17.26 6.17 3.47
CA THR A 116 18.27 5.15 3.16
C THR A 116 18.33 4.11 4.26
N ASP A 117 18.91 2.94 3.99
CA ASP A 117 19.15 1.90 5.00
C ASP A 117 19.86 2.45 6.25
N ALA A 118 20.84 3.33 6.05
CA ALA A 118 21.57 3.98 7.13
C ALA A 118 20.67 4.93 7.96
N SER A 119 19.82 5.72 7.32
CA SER A 119 18.89 6.60 8.04
C SER A 119 17.83 5.80 8.79
N LEU A 120 17.34 4.69 8.22
CA LEU A 120 16.36 3.82 8.88
C LEU A 120 16.98 3.14 10.10
N ASP A 121 18.23 2.70 10.03
CA ASP A 121 18.94 2.10 11.16
C ASP A 121 19.25 3.10 12.28
N ALA A 122 19.48 4.37 11.94
CA ALA A 122 19.74 5.42 12.92
C ALA A 122 18.46 6.00 13.55
N ALA A 123 17.28 5.65 13.04
CA ALA A 123 16.03 6.28 13.42
C ALA A 123 15.59 5.95 14.86
N ALA A 124 14.85 6.90 15.44
CA ALA A 124 13.96 6.57 16.55
C ALA A 124 12.79 5.70 16.06
N THR A 125 12.13 5.00 16.99
CA THR A 125 10.99 4.12 16.69
C THR A 125 9.86 4.30 17.69
N SER A 126 8.62 4.06 17.25
CA SER A 126 7.45 3.95 18.13
C SER A 126 7.37 2.61 18.87
N CYS A 127 8.18 1.60 18.49
CA CYS A 127 8.18 0.28 19.13
C CYS A 127 9.12 0.25 20.35
N PRO A 128 8.62 0.01 21.59
CA PRO A 128 9.44 -0.06 22.79
C PRO A 128 10.54 -1.13 22.75
N GLY A 129 10.34 -2.22 22.01
CA GLY A 129 11.37 -3.25 21.75
C GLY A 129 12.52 -2.82 20.84
N GLY A 130 12.54 -1.55 20.41
CA GLY A 130 13.61 -0.98 19.60
C GLY A 130 13.61 -1.45 18.14
N ASP A 131 12.54 -2.08 17.67
CA ASP A 131 12.39 -2.42 16.26
C ASP A 131 12.25 -1.15 15.43
N ARG A 132 13.20 -0.88 14.54
CA ARG A 132 13.22 0.30 13.67
C ARG A 132 12.59 0.03 12.31
N SER A 133 11.96 -1.11 12.11
CA SER A 133 11.29 -1.44 10.85
C SER A 133 10.20 -0.43 10.51
N THR A 134 9.95 -0.26 9.23
CA THR A 134 8.86 0.58 8.75
C THR A 134 7.63 -0.27 8.48
N TYR A 135 6.48 0.10 9.03
CA TYR A 135 5.18 -0.51 8.74
C TYR A 135 4.21 0.57 8.29
N TYR A 136 3.71 0.53 7.06
CA TYR A 136 2.86 1.60 6.55
C TYR A 136 1.83 1.17 5.51
N TRP A 137 0.72 1.91 5.48
CA TRP A 137 -0.49 1.62 4.69
C TRP A 137 -1.21 2.91 4.32
N PRO A 138 -2.04 2.93 3.25
CA PRO A 138 -2.85 4.10 2.90
C PRO A 138 -3.89 4.37 3.98
N VAL A 139 -4.10 5.65 4.28
CA VAL A 139 -5.06 6.10 5.29
C VAL A 139 -6.50 5.78 4.89
N LEU A 140 -7.37 5.62 5.88
CA LEU A 140 -8.82 5.57 5.69
C LEU A 140 -9.39 6.95 6.02
N ARG A 141 -10.30 7.45 5.20
CA ARG A 141 -10.89 8.78 5.35
C ARG A 141 -12.38 8.74 5.63
N ARG A 142 -12.84 9.85 6.22
CA ARG A 142 -14.22 10.29 6.39
C ARG A 142 -14.53 11.34 5.33
N PRO A 143 -15.00 10.95 4.13
CA PRO A 143 -15.32 11.92 3.07
C PRO A 143 -16.52 12.81 3.43
N ASP A 144 -17.32 12.44 4.44
CA ASP A 144 -18.43 13.23 4.97
C ASP A 144 -17.99 14.37 5.89
N ARG A 145 -16.69 14.44 6.24
CA ARG A 145 -16.12 15.48 7.10
C ARG A 145 -15.01 16.22 6.35
N PRO A 146 -14.92 17.55 6.45
CA PRO A 146 -13.82 18.28 5.83
C PRO A 146 -12.49 17.89 6.49
N GLY A 147 -11.47 17.69 5.67
CA GLY A 147 -10.09 17.61 6.15
C GLY A 147 -9.62 19.00 6.61
N THR A 148 -9.09 19.10 7.82
CA THR A 148 -8.63 20.35 8.44
C THR A 148 -7.20 20.29 8.96
N ARG A 149 -6.58 19.10 8.95
CA ARG A 149 -5.21 18.86 9.44
C ARG A 149 -4.23 18.67 8.28
N PRO A 150 -2.90 18.76 8.55
CA PRO A 150 -1.89 18.35 7.59
C PRO A 150 -2.16 16.94 7.07
N HIS A 151 -1.79 16.69 5.81
CA HIS A 151 -2.06 15.45 5.09
C HIS A 151 -3.54 15.14 4.79
N GLU A 152 -4.48 15.98 5.26
CA GLU A 152 -5.90 15.76 4.98
C GLU A 152 -6.36 16.39 3.65
N SER A 153 -5.59 17.35 3.12
CA SER A 153 -5.81 17.99 1.82
C SER A 153 -4.79 17.57 0.76
N SER A 154 -3.88 16.67 1.12
CA SER A 154 -2.52 16.72 0.58
C SER A 154 -2.31 15.99 -0.72
N ALA A 155 -3.27 15.22 -1.21
CA ALA A 155 -3.02 14.52 -2.45
C ALA A 155 -3.25 15.35 -3.72
N SER A 156 -4.00 16.47 -3.75
CA SER A 156 -4.50 17.07 -5.03
C SER A 156 -5.21 16.11 -6.01
N HIS A 157 -5.27 14.82 -5.67
CA HIS A 157 -5.63 13.64 -6.46
C HIS A 157 -7.00 13.10 -6.00
N GLY A 158 -7.83 13.95 -5.41
CA GLY A 158 -9.18 13.61 -4.97
C GLY A 158 -9.29 12.96 -3.59
N ASN A 159 -8.18 12.59 -2.95
CA ASN A 159 -8.16 12.19 -1.54
C ASN A 159 -8.50 13.39 -0.65
N THR A 160 -9.76 13.44 -0.20
CA THR A 160 -10.31 14.52 0.61
C THR A 160 -11.05 13.96 1.81
N GLY A 161 -11.14 14.78 2.85
CA GLY A 161 -11.85 14.48 4.07
C GLY A 161 -10.94 14.14 5.24
N GLU A 162 -11.51 14.10 6.43
CA GLU A 162 -10.79 13.83 7.68
C GLU A 162 -10.16 12.44 7.66
N ILE A 163 -8.90 12.32 8.07
CA ILE A 163 -8.25 11.01 8.23
C ILE A 163 -8.88 10.34 9.46
N LEU A 164 -9.38 9.12 9.27
CA LEU A 164 -9.89 8.29 10.34
C LEU A 164 -8.71 7.55 11.00
N PRO A 165 -8.30 7.92 12.24
CA PRO A 165 -7.19 7.26 12.89
C PRO A 165 -7.53 5.81 13.26
N GLU A 166 -6.51 4.96 13.32
CA GLU A 166 -6.67 3.58 13.74
C GLU A 166 -7.12 3.53 15.21
N ALA A 167 -8.15 2.72 15.49
CA ALA A 167 -8.53 2.35 16.84
C ALA A 167 -7.54 1.34 17.44
N SER A 168 -6.96 0.49 16.59
CA SER A 168 -5.86 -0.42 16.96
C SER A 168 -5.00 -0.77 15.74
N VAL A 169 -3.70 -0.91 15.97
CA VAL A 169 -2.74 -1.48 15.03
C VAL A 169 -2.09 -2.69 15.69
N ARG A 170 -2.01 -3.80 14.97
CA ARG A 170 -1.30 -5.00 15.42
C ARG A 170 -0.35 -5.47 14.34
N VAL A 171 0.94 -5.37 14.61
CA VAL A 171 2.03 -5.94 13.82
C VAL A 171 2.34 -7.33 14.39
N GLU A 172 2.18 -8.36 13.57
CA GLU A 172 2.38 -9.75 13.99
C GLU A 172 3.20 -10.52 12.95
N PHE A 173 4.23 -11.21 13.42
CA PHE A 173 4.92 -12.26 12.66
C PHE A 173 4.35 -13.63 13.03
N ARG A 174 4.10 -14.49 12.05
CA ARG A 174 3.73 -15.90 12.24
C ARG A 174 4.73 -16.81 11.55
N GLY A 175 4.85 -18.04 12.02
CA GLY A 175 5.66 -19.05 11.35
C GLY A 175 4.93 -19.72 10.18
N SER A 176 5.64 -20.63 9.50
CA SER A 176 5.12 -21.46 8.42
C SER A 176 4.39 -22.71 8.96
N PRO A 177 3.24 -23.10 8.39
CA PRO A 177 2.50 -24.28 8.83
C PRO A 177 3.11 -25.60 8.37
N VAL A 178 4.13 -25.57 7.50
CA VAL A 178 4.72 -26.77 6.88
C VAL A 178 6.21 -26.97 7.20
N SER A 179 6.88 -25.96 7.76
CA SER A 179 8.32 -25.99 8.01
C SER A 179 8.77 -24.89 8.98
N LYS A 180 10.03 -24.96 9.42
CA LYS A 180 10.70 -23.87 10.12
C LYS A 180 10.95 -22.68 9.19
N VAL A 181 10.87 -21.46 9.75
CA VAL A 181 11.20 -20.23 9.02
C VAL A 181 12.67 -19.87 9.22
N VAL A 182 13.27 -19.19 8.23
CA VAL A 182 14.59 -18.57 8.33
C VAL A 182 14.45 -17.07 8.56
N ALA A 183 15.51 -16.42 9.06
CA ALA A 183 15.51 -14.98 9.31
C ALA A 183 15.29 -14.18 8.02
N MET A 184 14.46 -13.12 8.10
CA MET A 184 14.47 -12.10 7.06
C MET A 184 15.81 -11.37 7.08
N PRO A 185 16.47 -11.13 5.94
CA PRO A 185 17.64 -10.26 5.91
C PRO A 185 17.27 -8.83 6.31
N ARG A 186 18.23 -8.09 6.87
CA ARG A 186 18.09 -6.65 7.08
C ARG A 186 17.80 -5.94 5.76
N PHE A 187 16.91 -4.95 5.86
CA PHE A 187 16.43 -4.10 4.78
C PHE A 187 15.69 -4.82 3.66
N LEU A 188 15.19 -6.04 3.92
CA LEU A 188 14.16 -6.68 3.10
C LEU A 188 12.96 -5.74 2.96
N ARG A 189 12.57 -5.44 1.72
CA ARG A 189 11.44 -4.55 1.42
C ARG A 189 10.29 -5.36 0.85
N ALA A 190 9.14 -5.35 1.51
CA ALA A 190 7.97 -6.10 1.09
C ALA A 190 6.80 -5.19 0.73
N ILE A 191 5.97 -5.68 -0.21
CA ILE A 191 4.69 -5.08 -0.57
C ILE A 191 3.62 -6.17 -0.45
N THR A 192 2.43 -5.80 0.02
CA THR A 192 1.21 -6.59 -0.13
C THR A 192 0.12 -5.75 -0.76
N GLY A 193 -0.79 -6.40 -1.49
CA GLY A 193 -1.87 -5.75 -2.21
C GLY A 193 -1.43 -5.06 -3.49
N ASP A 194 -2.39 -4.33 -4.07
CA ASP A 194 -2.24 -3.72 -5.38
C ASP A 194 -2.90 -2.35 -5.41
N ALA A 195 -2.07 -1.31 -5.36
CA ALA A 195 -2.53 0.08 -5.36
C ALA A 195 -3.25 0.48 -6.66
N VAL A 196 -3.17 -0.33 -7.73
CA VAL A 196 -3.82 -0.07 -9.03
C VAL A 196 -4.88 -1.11 -9.41
N ALA A 197 -5.37 -1.88 -8.44
CA ALA A 197 -6.28 -3.01 -8.64
C ALA A 197 -7.61 -2.67 -9.33
N TYR A 198 -8.08 -1.42 -9.29
CA TYR A 198 -9.34 -1.05 -9.93
C TYR A 198 -9.20 -0.99 -11.45
N THR A 199 -8.05 -0.53 -11.94
CA THR A 199 -7.77 -0.40 -13.38
C THR A 199 -6.91 -1.53 -13.93
N ALA A 200 -6.42 -2.43 -13.08
CA ALA A 200 -5.61 -3.58 -13.49
C ALA A 200 -6.43 -4.56 -14.35
N ASP A 201 -5.77 -5.22 -15.29
CA ASP A 201 -6.38 -6.25 -16.15
C ASP A 201 -6.75 -7.53 -15.39
N SER A 202 -6.26 -7.70 -14.15
CA SER A 202 -6.50 -8.90 -13.34
C SER A 202 -6.40 -8.62 -11.84
N ASP A 203 -7.01 -9.51 -11.04
CA ASP A 203 -7.00 -9.44 -9.57
C ASP A 203 -5.86 -10.25 -8.92
N ALA A 204 -4.82 -10.62 -9.68
CA ALA A 204 -3.76 -11.53 -9.21
C ALA A 204 -3.00 -11.02 -7.96
N ASP A 205 -2.83 -9.69 -7.87
CA ASP A 205 -2.15 -9.02 -6.77
C ASP A 205 -3.11 -8.40 -5.73
N VAL A 206 -4.43 -8.55 -5.92
CA VAL A 206 -5.41 -8.09 -4.94
C VAL A 206 -5.28 -8.89 -3.65
N ARG A 207 -4.96 -8.20 -2.56
CA ARG A 207 -4.86 -8.77 -1.20
C ARG A 207 -5.73 -8.05 -0.18
N ALA A 208 -6.55 -7.10 -0.63
CA ALA A 208 -7.51 -6.40 0.22
C ALA A 208 -8.36 -7.39 1.01
N ARG A 209 -8.31 -7.28 2.34
CA ARG A 209 -9.07 -8.13 3.25
C ARG A 209 -9.68 -7.26 4.33
N TRP A 210 -10.90 -6.84 4.06
CA TRP A 210 -11.75 -6.10 4.98
C TRP A 210 -12.67 -7.05 5.75
N GLY A 211 -13.16 -6.59 6.89
CA GLY A 211 -14.16 -7.32 7.68
C GLY A 211 -14.65 -6.50 8.87
N CYS A 212 -15.40 -7.15 9.76
CA CYS A 212 -15.88 -6.55 11.01
C CYS A 212 -15.37 -7.34 12.20
N SER A 213 -15.09 -6.65 13.31
CA SER A 213 -14.52 -7.28 14.51
C SER A 213 -15.38 -8.39 15.11
N GLY A 214 -16.71 -8.33 14.98
CA GLY A 214 -17.62 -9.38 15.46
C GLY A 214 -17.84 -10.51 14.47
N SER A 215 -17.34 -10.40 13.24
CA SER A 215 -17.42 -11.42 12.19
C SER A 215 -16.07 -11.63 11.47
N PRO A 216 -15.01 -12.04 12.19
CA PRO A 216 -13.65 -12.14 11.63
C PRO A 216 -13.50 -13.24 10.56
N ASP A 217 -14.46 -14.15 10.46
CA ASP A 217 -14.54 -15.24 9.50
C ASP A 217 -15.24 -14.85 8.17
N ARG A 218 -15.65 -13.58 8.02
CA ARG A 218 -16.31 -13.06 6.81
C ARG A 218 -15.44 -12.02 6.08
N PRO A 219 -14.30 -12.41 5.48
CA PRO A 219 -13.46 -11.47 4.75
C PRO A 219 -14.11 -11.03 3.43
N THR A 220 -13.85 -9.78 3.04
CA THR A 220 -14.32 -9.22 1.77
C THR A 220 -13.28 -8.26 1.18
N THR A 221 -13.34 -8.03 -0.13
CA THR A 221 -12.58 -6.99 -0.84
C THR A 221 -13.34 -5.66 -0.94
N ARG A 222 -14.54 -5.58 -0.36
CA ARG A 222 -15.43 -4.40 -0.31
C ARG A 222 -15.38 -3.75 1.08
N TYR A 223 -15.72 -2.48 1.19
CA TYR A 223 -15.92 -1.83 2.50
C TYR A 223 -17.09 -2.49 3.24
N PRO A 224 -16.87 -3.08 4.42
CA PRO A 224 -17.91 -3.75 5.15
C PRO A 224 -18.72 -2.71 5.94
N ARG A 225 -20.05 -2.84 5.90
CA ARG A 225 -20.95 -2.18 6.84
C ARG A 225 -21.06 -3.09 8.05
N CYS A 226 -20.47 -2.65 9.15
CA CYS A 226 -20.43 -3.41 10.39
C CYS A 226 -21.64 -3.09 11.29
N PRO A 227 -22.12 -4.08 12.07
CA PRO A 227 -23.10 -3.85 13.13
C PRO A 227 -22.64 -2.77 14.11
N ALA A 228 -23.60 -2.10 14.75
CA ALA A 228 -23.29 -1.08 15.74
C ALA A 228 -22.44 -1.64 16.89
N GLY A 229 -21.37 -0.92 17.24
CA GLY A 229 -20.41 -1.34 18.28
C GLY A 229 -19.29 -2.26 17.77
N GLU A 230 -19.33 -2.70 16.51
CA GLU A 230 -18.22 -3.39 15.87
C GLU A 230 -17.30 -2.42 15.11
N ARG A 231 -16.03 -2.80 15.01
CA ARG A 231 -15.03 -2.06 14.24
C ARG A 231 -14.93 -2.59 12.82
N VAL A 232 -14.71 -1.69 11.86
CA VAL A 232 -14.20 -2.06 10.53
C VAL A 232 -12.76 -2.50 10.68
N THR A 233 -12.39 -3.62 10.07
CA THR A 233 -11.04 -4.18 10.13
C THR A 233 -10.40 -4.28 8.76
N ARG A 234 -9.08 -4.07 8.70
CA ARG A 234 -8.22 -4.37 7.53
C ARG A 234 -7.16 -5.38 7.95
N THR A 235 -6.90 -6.35 7.09
CA THR A 235 -5.83 -7.34 7.29
C THR A 235 -4.89 -7.33 6.11
N LEU A 236 -3.64 -6.97 6.37
CA LEU A 236 -2.59 -6.82 5.36
C LEU A 236 -1.55 -7.91 5.63
N THR A 237 -1.67 -9.04 4.93
CA THR A 237 -0.73 -10.17 5.03
C THR A 237 0.31 -10.07 3.92
N PHE A 238 1.58 -10.12 4.27
CA PHE A 238 2.69 -10.03 3.33
C PHE A 238 3.10 -11.40 2.78
N PRO A 239 3.74 -11.44 1.60
CA PRO A 239 4.40 -12.65 1.12
C PRO A 239 5.49 -13.11 2.10
N SER A 240 5.65 -14.43 2.24
CA SER A 240 6.52 -15.05 3.26
C SER A 240 7.46 -16.11 2.70
N CYS A 241 7.67 -16.12 1.38
CA CYS A 241 8.61 -17.01 0.70
C CYS A 241 9.68 -16.19 0.00
N TRP A 242 10.88 -16.16 0.56
CA TRP A 242 12.00 -15.34 0.11
C TRP A 242 12.92 -16.13 -0.83
N ASN A 243 13.42 -15.51 -1.90
CA ASN A 243 14.30 -16.18 -2.87
C ASN A 243 15.71 -16.50 -2.33
N GLY A 244 16.04 -16.12 -1.10
CA GLY A 244 17.33 -16.40 -0.48
C GLY A 244 18.46 -15.45 -0.91
N LEU A 245 18.17 -14.46 -1.75
CA LEU A 245 19.19 -13.62 -2.39
C LEU A 245 18.93 -12.13 -2.20
N ASP A 246 17.75 -11.67 -2.58
CA ASP A 246 17.51 -10.24 -2.80
C ASP A 246 16.68 -9.61 -1.69
N THR A 247 17.10 -8.46 -1.18
CA THR A 247 16.28 -7.63 -0.26
C THR A 247 15.30 -6.71 -0.99
N ILE A 248 15.54 -6.50 -2.29
CA ILE A 248 14.72 -5.70 -3.21
C ILE A 248 14.86 -6.35 -4.59
N SER A 249 13.83 -6.32 -5.41
CA SER A 249 13.92 -6.80 -6.79
C SER A 249 13.19 -5.90 -7.77
N ALA A 250 13.39 -6.15 -9.07
CA ALA A 250 12.63 -5.47 -10.12
C ALA A 250 11.12 -5.63 -9.89
N GLY A 251 10.38 -4.51 -9.98
CA GLY A 251 8.95 -4.47 -9.66
C GLY A 251 8.61 -4.68 -8.19
N HIS A 252 9.61 -4.75 -7.30
CA HIS A 252 9.51 -4.78 -5.84
C HIS A 252 8.78 -5.99 -5.24
N ARG A 253 8.47 -7.00 -6.07
CA ARG A 253 7.67 -8.18 -5.69
C ARG A 253 8.34 -9.50 -5.98
N SER A 254 9.36 -9.55 -6.85
CA SER A 254 9.86 -10.85 -7.34
C SER A 254 10.66 -11.69 -6.36
N HIS A 255 11.29 -11.03 -5.39
CA HIS A 255 12.10 -11.68 -4.35
C HIS A 255 11.27 -12.26 -3.19
N LEU A 256 10.00 -11.86 -3.06
CA LEU A 256 9.07 -12.36 -2.05
C LEU A 256 7.78 -12.86 -2.69
N ARG A 257 7.43 -14.12 -2.45
CA ARG A 257 6.23 -14.76 -2.98
C ARG A 257 5.27 -15.17 -1.86
N PHE A 258 3.99 -15.19 -2.19
CA PHE A 258 3.01 -15.80 -1.30
C PHE A 258 3.17 -17.33 -1.33
N PRO A 259 3.05 -18.01 -0.17
CA PRO A 259 2.94 -19.46 -0.16
C PRO A 259 1.64 -19.90 -0.85
N SER A 260 1.60 -21.17 -1.26
CA SER A 260 0.37 -21.81 -1.74
C SER A 260 -0.71 -21.85 -0.64
N ALA A 261 -1.95 -22.22 -0.99
CA ALA A 261 -3.03 -22.39 -0.02
C ALA A 261 -2.73 -23.41 1.10
N LYS A 262 -1.76 -24.30 0.91
CA LYS A 262 -1.27 -25.25 1.92
C LYS A 262 -0.09 -24.71 2.75
N GLY A 263 0.31 -23.47 2.55
CA GLY A 263 1.45 -22.85 3.21
C GLY A 263 2.82 -23.21 2.64
N VAL A 264 2.87 -24.01 1.57
CA VAL A 264 4.13 -24.42 0.92
C VAL A 264 4.65 -23.31 0.04
N CYS A 265 5.92 -22.95 0.22
CA CYS A 265 6.61 -21.97 -0.60
C CYS A 265 6.86 -22.51 -2.03
N PRO A 266 6.82 -21.63 -3.06
CA PRO A 266 7.27 -22.00 -4.41
C PRO A 266 8.68 -22.59 -4.42
N GLN A 267 9.01 -23.33 -5.48
CA GLN A 267 10.38 -23.81 -5.68
C GLN A 267 11.38 -22.65 -5.64
N ASP A 268 12.59 -22.95 -5.16
CA ASP A 268 13.70 -22.00 -5.03
C ASP A 268 13.40 -20.79 -4.12
N THR A 269 12.48 -20.96 -3.17
CA THR A 269 12.21 -19.97 -2.12
C THR A 269 12.17 -20.61 -0.74
N PHE A 270 12.52 -19.83 0.27
CA PHE A 270 12.61 -20.24 1.66
C PHE A 270 11.53 -19.54 2.49
N PRO A 271 10.88 -20.26 3.42
CA PRO A 271 9.92 -19.65 4.33
C PRO A 271 10.62 -18.67 5.27
N VAL A 272 10.17 -17.43 5.27
CA VAL A 272 10.52 -16.40 6.26
C VAL A 272 9.29 -16.12 7.15
N PRO A 273 9.42 -15.44 8.31
CA PRO A 273 8.26 -15.05 9.09
C PRO A 273 7.15 -14.39 8.25
N GLU A 274 5.90 -14.81 8.38
CA GLU A 274 4.76 -14.14 7.73
C GLU A 274 4.41 -12.88 8.52
N LEU A 275 4.66 -11.70 7.95
CA LEU A 275 4.18 -10.44 8.50
C LEU A 275 2.69 -10.26 8.20
N ARG A 276 1.90 -9.94 9.23
CA ARG A 276 0.54 -9.40 9.13
C ARG A 276 0.43 -8.10 9.90
N ILE A 277 -0.13 -7.10 9.24
CA ILE A 277 -0.63 -5.88 9.89
C ILE A 277 -2.16 -5.99 9.96
N SER A 278 -2.72 -5.92 11.17
CA SER A 278 -4.16 -5.87 11.40
C SER A 278 -4.55 -4.51 11.95
N LEU A 279 -5.46 -3.84 11.27
CA LEU A 279 -5.95 -2.50 11.60
C LEU A 279 -7.43 -2.59 11.96
N ALA A 280 -7.88 -1.78 12.91
CA ALA A 280 -9.29 -1.62 13.22
C ALA A 280 -9.65 -0.14 13.36
N TYR A 281 -10.87 0.22 12.97
CA TYR A 281 -11.37 1.60 12.94
C TYR A 281 -12.76 1.66 13.55
N GLU A 282 -13.01 2.72 14.32
CA GLU A 282 -14.34 3.07 14.79
C GLU A 282 -15.08 3.79 13.66
N VAL A 283 -15.97 3.09 12.97
CA VAL A 283 -16.80 3.65 11.88
C VAL A 283 -18.25 3.65 12.36
N PRO A 284 -18.87 4.82 12.59
CA PRO A 284 -20.28 4.86 12.95
C PRO A 284 -21.16 4.22 11.85
N ALA A 285 -22.28 3.63 12.25
CA ALA A 285 -23.18 2.98 11.30
C ALA A 285 -23.66 3.96 10.21
N GLY A 286 -23.63 3.53 8.94
CA GLY A 286 -24.09 4.32 7.79
C GLY A 286 -23.13 5.41 7.32
N VAL A 287 -21.99 5.59 8.00
CA VAL A 287 -20.95 6.54 7.58
C VAL A 287 -20.14 5.97 6.42
N PRO A 288 -19.95 6.74 5.33
CA PRO A 288 -19.03 6.35 4.26
C PRO A 288 -17.58 6.46 4.74
N VAL A 289 -16.75 5.54 4.26
CA VAL A 289 -15.29 5.61 4.39
C VAL A 289 -14.66 5.46 3.02
N ALA A 290 -13.50 6.08 2.81
CA ALA A 290 -12.76 6.02 1.55
C ALA A 290 -11.28 5.76 1.84
N LEU A 291 -10.73 4.73 1.22
CA LEU A 291 -9.30 4.46 1.26
C LEU A 291 -8.57 5.45 0.34
N ASP A 292 -7.43 5.93 0.80
CA ASP A 292 -6.53 6.73 -0.01
C ASP A 292 -5.98 5.94 -1.21
N SER A 293 -6.10 6.52 -2.41
CA SER A 293 -5.69 5.89 -3.66
C SER A 293 -5.33 6.91 -4.72
N PHE A 294 -4.77 6.46 -5.86
CA PHE A 294 -4.70 7.28 -7.06
C PHE A 294 -6.11 7.68 -7.55
N PRO A 295 -6.26 8.81 -8.28
CA PRO A 295 -7.56 9.27 -8.78
C PRO A 295 -8.29 8.23 -9.63
N GLU A 296 -7.55 7.54 -10.50
CA GLU A 296 -8.07 6.57 -11.45
C GLU A 296 -8.66 5.34 -10.75
N GLN A 297 -8.27 5.11 -9.49
CA GLN A 297 -8.68 3.97 -8.68
C GLN A 297 -9.96 4.22 -7.90
N ARG A 298 -10.45 5.47 -7.88
CA ARG A 298 -11.76 5.87 -7.35
C ARG A 298 -12.02 5.38 -5.92
N HIS A 299 -10.98 5.35 -5.08
CA HIS A 299 -11.05 4.85 -3.70
C HIS A 299 -11.57 3.41 -3.60
N SER A 300 -11.39 2.58 -4.63
CA SER A 300 -11.85 1.20 -4.60
C SER A 300 -11.18 0.44 -3.44
N PRO A 301 -11.93 -0.26 -2.57
CA PRO A 301 -11.36 -1.00 -1.45
C PRO A 301 -10.43 -2.14 -1.87
N LYS A 302 -10.51 -2.56 -3.14
CA LYS A 302 -9.60 -3.54 -3.74
C LYS A 302 -8.16 -3.04 -3.79
N THR A 303 -7.95 -1.72 -3.82
CA THR A 303 -6.60 -1.15 -3.90
C THR A 303 -5.84 -1.15 -2.58
N ASP A 304 -6.42 -1.71 -1.52
CA ASP A 304 -5.76 -1.79 -0.23
C ASP A 304 -4.43 -2.54 -0.34
N HIS A 305 -3.41 -1.94 0.28
CA HIS A 305 -2.04 -2.35 0.16
C HIS A 305 -1.24 -1.90 1.38
N ALA A 306 -0.06 -2.47 1.57
CA ALA A 306 0.86 -2.02 2.59
C ALA A 306 2.29 -2.35 2.19
N MET A 307 3.20 -1.62 2.82
CA MET A 307 4.63 -1.74 2.60
C MET A 307 5.34 -1.96 3.92
N PHE A 308 6.48 -2.64 3.83
CA PHE A 308 7.32 -2.98 4.95
C PHE A 308 8.79 -2.87 4.57
N VAL A 309 9.61 -2.36 5.49
CA VAL A 309 11.07 -2.45 5.40
C VAL A 309 11.60 -3.01 6.70
N ASN A 310 12.23 -4.17 6.65
CA ASN A 310 12.82 -4.81 7.82
C ASN A 310 14.06 -4.05 8.28
N ALA A 311 14.01 -3.35 9.41
CA ALA A 311 15.20 -2.73 10.01
C ALA A 311 15.49 -3.31 11.41
N MET A 312 14.92 -4.49 11.73
CA MET A 312 15.36 -5.26 12.88
C MET A 312 16.83 -5.64 12.74
N THR A 313 17.60 -5.47 13.81
CA THR A 313 18.95 -6.03 13.91
C THR A 313 18.93 -7.56 13.83
N ASP A 314 20.06 -8.18 13.49
CA ASP A 314 20.15 -9.65 13.42
C ASP A 314 19.75 -10.33 14.75
N PRO A 315 20.12 -9.81 15.95
CA PRO A 315 19.62 -10.35 17.21
C PRO A 315 18.09 -10.23 17.37
N GLN A 316 17.48 -9.12 16.94
CA GLN A 316 16.02 -8.94 17.01
C GLN A 316 15.29 -9.93 16.08
N MET A 317 15.72 -10.05 14.83
CA MET A 317 15.12 -11.00 13.89
C MET A 317 15.39 -12.46 14.30
N GLY A 318 16.56 -12.74 14.87
CA GLY A 318 16.88 -14.04 15.49
C GLY A 318 15.90 -14.39 16.60
N ALA A 319 15.60 -13.45 17.51
CA ALA A 319 14.61 -13.65 18.57
C ALA A 319 13.18 -13.90 18.02
N VAL A 320 12.82 -13.23 16.91
CA VAL A 320 11.56 -13.52 16.20
C VAL A 320 11.55 -14.97 15.72
N VAL A 321 12.55 -15.36 14.92
CA VAL A 321 12.67 -16.71 14.34
C VAL A 321 12.66 -17.78 15.43
N ASP A 322 13.41 -17.59 16.51
CA ASP A 322 13.46 -18.53 17.63
C ASP A 322 12.11 -18.70 18.29
N CYS A 323 11.36 -17.62 18.52
CA CYS A 323 10.01 -17.69 19.06
C CYS A 323 9.08 -18.49 18.13
N LEU A 324 9.09 -18.18 16.83
CA LEU A 324 8.25 -18.84 15.84
C LEU A 324 8.57 -20.34 15.74
N ASN A 325 9.86 -20.67 15.58
CA ASN A 325 10.32 -22.04 15.39
C ASN A 325 10.19 -22.91 16.65
N SER A 326 10.20 -22.31 17.84
CA SER A 326 9.90 -23.00 19.11
C SER A 326 8.41 -23.12 19.42
N GLY A 327 7.52 -22.62 18.54
CA GLY A 327 6.07 -22.73 18.75
C GLY A 327 5.54 -21.83 19.86
N ARG A 328 6.29 -20.80 20.26
CA ARG A 328 5.90 -19.90 21.36
C ARG A 328 5.08 -18.71 20.84
N THR A 329 4.32 -18.10 21.74
CA THR A 329 3.70 -16.79 21.52
C THR A 329 4.49 -15.75 22.30
N CYS A 330 5.18 -14.86 21.58
CA CYS A 330 6.01 -13.81 22.17
C CYS A 330 5.47 -12.41 21.86
N ARG A 331 6.01 -11.44 22.60
CA ARG A 331 5.81 -10.02 22.37
C ARG A 331 7.17 -9.34 22.45
N MET A 332 7.38 -8.35 21.59
CA MET A 332 8.59 -7.52 21.56
C MET A 332 8.24 -6.05 21.35
#